data_AF-A0A2D5UHS7-F1
#
_entry.id   AF-A0A2D5UHS7-F1
#
_cell.length_a   1.000
_cell.length_b   1.000
_cell.length_c   1.000
_cell.angle_alpha   90.00
_cell.angle_beta   90.00
_cell.angle_gamma   90.00
#
_symmetry.space_group_name_H-M   'P 1'
#
loop_
_entity.id
_entity.type
_entity.pdbx_description
1 polymer ?
#
loop_
_entity_poly.entity_id
_entity_poly.type
_entity_poly.pdbx_seq_one_letter_code
_entity_poly.pdbx_strand_id
1 'polypeptide(L)'
;MFLVFYDSYSTKANTSNTYCGLFKRIPKCNNEIKIIKRDWFDFLSFRKRLKTGDNYIDKHISIYSELNAIDSSIINSKTIREFVDINNKILALELTTRCESMSIVPELHGKDLIALKTNAWILENDLLMMFIEKGSHLLEKTK
;
A
#
# COMPACT_ATOMS: atom_id res chain seq x y z
N MET A 1 8.49 -8.16 10.35
CA MET A 1 7.94 -6.90 9.79
C MET A 1 9.08 -5.91 9.78
N PHE A 2 9.16 -5.06 8.76
CA PHE A 2 10.30 -4.16 8.56
C PHE A 2 9.79 -2.74 8.32
N LEU A 3 10.30 -1.78 9.09
CA LEU A 3 10.11 -0.36 8.85
C LEU A 3 11.28 0.13 8.00
N VAL A 4 10.98 0.84 6.91
CA VAL A 4 11.97 1.33 5.96
C VAL A 4 11.74 2.80 5.70
N PHE A 5 12.80 3.58 5.81
CA PHE A 5 12.88 4.92 5.24
C PHE A 5 13.75 4.82 3.99
N TYR A 6 13.19 5.21 2.86
CA TYR A 6 13.89 5.18 1.59
C TYR A 6 13.93 6.58 1.01
N ASP A 7 15.07 6.90 0.42
CA ASP A 7 15.22 8.07 -0.42
C ASP A 7 16.16 7.71 -1.58
N SER A 8 15.74 8.00 -2.80
CA SER A 8 16.60 7.90 -3.96
C SER A 8 16.35 9.03 -4.93
N TYR A 9 17.44 9.47 -5.54
CA TYR A 9 17.45 10.54 -6.52
C TYR A 9 18.08 10.01 -7.82
N SER A 10 17.29 9.93 -8.89
CA SER A 10 17.78 9.57 -10.22
C SER A 10 17.94 10.81 -11.08
N THR A 11 19.20 11.26 -11.23
CA THR A 11 19.57 12.41 -12.07
C THR A 11 19.20 12.25 -13.54
N LYS A 12 19.16 11.02 -14.06
CA LYS A 12 18.85 10.75 -15.49
C LYS A 12 17.36 10.84 -15.82
N ALA A 13 16.48 10.69 -14.83
CA ALA A 13 15.03 10.67 -15.03
C ALA A 13 14.32 11.84 -14.33
N ASN A 14 15.05 12.72 -13.62
CA ASN A 14 14.48 13.74 -12.73
C ASN A 14 13.40 13.18 -11.79
N THR A 15 13.58 11.95 -11.32
CA THR A 15 12.67 11.30 -10.38
C THR A 15 13.35 11.16 -9.03
N SER A 16 12.76 11.80 -8.02
CA SER A 16 12.99 11.44 -6.63
C SER A 16 11.95 10.39 -6.22
N ASN A 17 12.37 9.42 -5.42
CA ASN A 17 11.47 8.48 -4.79
C ASN A 17 11.81 8.40 -3.30
N THR A 18 11.03 9.13 -2.50
CA THR A 18 11.20 9.23 -1.05
C THR A 18 9.96 8.63 -0.39
N TYR A 19 10.13 7.66 0.50
CA TYR A 19 8.99 7.07 1.23
C TYR A 19 9.37 6.54 2.61
N CYS A 20 8.36 6.45 3.48
CA CYS A 20 8.35 5.60 4.66
C CYS A 20 7.46 4.39 4.37
N GLY A 21 7.85 3.19 4.80
CA GLY A 21 7.06 2.00 4.51
C GLY A 21 7.20 0.89 5.53
N LEU A 22 6.11 0.16 5.73
CA LEU A 22 6.07 -1.08 6.48
C LEU A 22 5.98 -2.25 5.50
N PHE A 23 6.84 -3.24 5.69
CA PHE A 23 6.93 -4.41 4.84
C PHE A 23 6.76 -5.68 5.67
N LYS A 24 5.96 -6.61 5.16
CA LYS A 24 5.71 -7.89 5.79
C LYS A 24 5.72 -8.98 4.73
N ARG A 25 6.44 -10.07 5.00
CA ARG A 25 6.37 -11.29 4.19
C ARG A 25 4.99 -11.93 4.34
N ILE A 26 4.41 -12.35 3.23
CA ILE A 26 3.19 -13.18 3.21
C ILE A 26 3.55 -14.60 2.73
N PRO A 27 2.79 -15.63 3.13
CA PRO A 27 3.11 -17.01 2.77
C PRO A 27 2.91 -17.29 1.28
N LYS A 28 1.94 -16.64 0.63
CA LYS A 28 1.65 -16.78 -0.79
C LYS A 28 0.99 -15.51 -1.33
N CYS A 29 1.52 -14.99 -2.44
CA CYS A 29 0.92 -13.93 -3.23
C CYS A 29 0.15 -14.57 -4.39
N ASN A 30 -1.17 -14.45 -4.40
CA ASN A 30 -1.98 -14.94 -5.53
C ASN A 30 -2.05 -13.90 -6.65
N ASN A 31 -1.88 -12.63 -6.32
CA ASN A 31 -2.09 -11.51 -7.23
C ASN A 31 -1.39 -10.25 -6.72
N GLU A 32 -0.81 -9.50 -7.65
CA GLU A 32 -0.28 -8.17 -7.35
C GLU A 32 -1.42 -7.16 -7.37
N ILE A 33 -1.62 -6.52 -6.22
CA ILE A 33 -2.68 -5.55 -5.99
C ILE A 33 -2.04 -4.28 -5.49
N LYS A 34 -2.54 -3.14 -5.98
CA LYS A 34 -2.23 -1.81 -5.48
C LYS A 34 -3.53 -1.11 -5.08
N ILE A 35 -3.59 -0.67 -3.84
CA ILE A 35 -4.71 0.06 -3.26
C ILE A 35 -4.23 1.44 -2.85
N ILE A 36 -4.94 2.45 -3.32
CA ILE A 36 -4.74 3.86 -2.92
C ILE A 36 -6.08 4.45 -2.49
N LYS A 37 -6.06 5.41 -1.56
CA LYS A 37 -7.27 6.17 -1.24
C LYS A 37 -7.66 6.99 -2.47
N ARG A 38 -8.97 7.04 -2.71
CA ARG A 38 -9.51 7.77 -3.83
C ARG A 38 -9.50 9.25 -3.52
N ASP A 39 -8.82 10.00 -4.38
CA ASP A 39 -8.91 11.45 -4.38
C ASP A 39 -9.90 11.94 -5.44
N TRP A 40 -10.38 13.16 -5.25
CA TRP A 40 -11.37 13.77 -6.14
C TRP A 40 -10.87 13.94 -7.58
N PHE A 41 -9.56 13.87 -7.82
CA PHE A 41 -8.94 13.90 -9.16
C PHE A 41 -8.74 12.53 -9.82
N ASP A 42 -9.05 11.42 -9.13
CA ASP A 42 -8.85 10.06 -9.65
C ASP A 42 -9.67 9.74 -10.91
N PHE A 43 -10.68 10.57 -11.24
CA PHE A 43 -11.44 10.44 -12.48
C PHE A 43 -10.60 10.63 -13.75
N LEU A 44 -9.42 11.27 -13.64
CA LEU A 44 -8.48 11.49 -14.74
C LEU A 44 -7.52 10.30 -14.96
N SER A 45 -7.55 9.28 -14.10
CA SER A 45 -6.65 8.14 -14.21
C SER A 45 -7.09 7.19 -15.33
N PHE A 46 -6.29 7.12 -16.40
CA PHE A 46 -6.51 6.22 -17.55
C PHE A 46 -6.30 4.73 -17.23
N ARG A 47 -5.80 4.39 -16.03
CA ARG A 47 -5.60 2.99 -15.64
C ARG A 47 -6.94 2.33 -15.29
N LYS A 48 -7.20 1.17 -15.89
CA LYS A 48 -8.39 0.37 -15.64
C LYS A 48 -8.43 -0.08 -14.18
N ARG A 49 -9.33 0.55 -13.40
CA ARG A 49 -9.59 0.20 -12.01
C ARG A 49 -10.40 -1.09 -11.92
N LEU A 50 -10.11 -1.91 -10.91
CA LEU A 50 -10.92 -3.06 -10.54
C LEU A 50 -12.12 -2.61 -9.67
N LYS A 51 -13.32 -3.05 -10.07
CA LYS A 51 -14.56 -2.81 -9.33
C LYS A 51 -14.85 -4.00 -8.42
N THR A 52 -15.19 -3.73 -7.17
CA THR A 52 -15.49 -4.77 -6.18
C THR A 52 -16.96 -5.10 -6.08
N GLY A 53 -17.84 -4.19 -6.50
CA GLY A 53 -19.28 -4.31 -6.28
C GLY A 53 -19.72 -3.89 -4.89
N ASP A 54 -18.78 -3.70 -3.95
CA ASP A 54 -19.03 -3.07 -2.66
C ASP A 54 -18.99 -1.55 -2.83
N ASN A 55 -20.14 -0.91 -2.63
CA ASN A 55 -20.30 0.54 -2.80
C ASN A 55 -19.41 1.35 -1.86
N TYR A 56 -19.13 0.86 -0.65
CA TYR A 56 -18.24 1.54 0.28
C TYR A 56 -16.81 1.51 -0.26
N ILE A 57 -16.33 0.32 -0.66
CA ILE A 57 -14.98 0.15 -1.17
C ILE A 57 -14.77 0.96 -2.46
N ASP A 58 -15.68 0.83 -3.42
CA ASP A 58 -15.58 1.47 -4.73
C ASP A 58 -15.69 3.02 -4.68
N LYS A 59 -16.21 3.57 -3.57
CA LYS A 59 -16.26 5.02 -3.32
C LYS A 59 -15.01 5.56 -2.65
N HIS A 60 -14.39 4.81 -1.75
CA HIS A 60 -13.29 5.34 -0.91
C HIS A 60 -11.90 5.00 -1.44
N ILE A 61 -11.75 3.94 -2.24
CA ILE A 61 -10.44 3.50 -2.73
C ILE A 61 -10.42 3.19 -4.23
N SER A 62 -9.22 3.23 -4.78
CA SER A 62 -8.89 2.79 -6.13
C SER A 62 -8.02 1.54 -6.04
N ILE A 63 -8.48 0.45 -6.65
CA ILE A 63 -7.80 -0.85 -6.66
C ILE A 63 -7.30 -1.13 -8.07
N TYR A 64 -6.02 -1.44 -8.18
CA TYR A 64 -5.37 -1.88 -9.42
C TYR A 64 -4.85 -3.29 -9.21
N SER A 65 -5.04 -4.15 -10.20
CA SER A 65 -4.57 -5.53 -10.17
C SER A 65 -4.17 -5.93 -11.58
N GLU A 66 -3.10 -6.72 -11.70
CA GLU A 66 -2.67 -7.24 -12.99
C GLU A 66 -3.61 -8.31 -13.53
N LEU A 67 -4.13 -9.19 -12.66
CA LEU A 67 -4.99 -10.31 -13.05
C LEU A 67 -6.48 -9.97 -13.15
N ASN A 68 -6.86 -8.69 -12.95
CA ASN A 68 -8.27 -8.26 -12.84
C ASN A 68 -9.09 -9.10 -11.82
N ALA A 69 -8.42 -9.66 -10.81
CA ALA A 69 -9.03 -10.50 -9.80
C ALA A 69 -8.95 -9.81 -8.43
N ILE A 70 -9.98 -10.01 -7.60
CA ILE A 70 -10.00 -9.49 -6.23
C ILE A 70 -9.44 -10.58 -5.33
N ASP A 71 -8.47 -10.22 -4.48
CA ASP A 71 -8.10 -11.05 -3.36
C ASP A 71 -8.89 -10.62 -2.13
N SER A 72 -9.91 -11.40 -1.75
CA SER A 72 -10.84 -11.05 -0.68
C SER A 72 -10.21 -11.16 0.72
N SER A 73 -9.07 -11.84 0.86
CA SER A 73 -8.29 -11.84 2.11
C SER A 73 -7.68 -10.47 2.39
N ILE A 74 -7.40 -9.69 1.34
CA ILE A 74 -6.83 -8.35 1.39
C ILE A 74 -7.92 -7.28 1.27
N ILE A 75 -8.81 -7.44 0.30
CA ILE A 75 -9.85 -6.48 -0.03
C ILE A 75 -11.14 -6.92 0.66
N ASN A 76 -11.32 -6.46 1.90
CA ASN A 76 -12.58 -6.57 2.61
C ASN A 76 -12.92 -5.24 3.31
N SER A 77 -14.21 -5.02 3.58
CA SER A 77 -14.72 -3.75 4.13
C SER A 77 -14.04 -3.33 5.45
N LYS A 78 -13.58 -4.28 6.28
CA LYS A 78 -12.89 -3.97 7.55
C LYS A 78 -11.45 -3.47 7.29
N THR A 79 -10.68 -4.19 6.48
CA THR A 79 -9.33 -3.78 6.09
C THR A 79 -9.35 -2.44 5.36
N ILE A 80 -10.33 -2.21 4.48
CA ILE A 80 -10.45 -0.94 3.75
C ILE A 80 -10.80 0.22 4.68
N ARG A 81 -11.68 0.04 5.67
CA ARG A 81 -11.94 1.08 6.68
C ARG A 81 -10.68 1.45 7.45
N GLU A 82 -9.96 0.45 7.97
CA GLU A 82 -8.71 0.69 8.70
C GLU A 82 -7.68 1.40 7.81
N PHE A 83 -7.52 0.99 6.55
CA PHE A 83 -6.64 1.66 5.59
C PHE A 83 -7.05 3.12 5.34
N VAL A 84 -8.34 3.40 5.12
CA VAL A 84 -8.86 4.76 4.90
C VAL A 84 -8.63 5.63 6.13
N ASP A 85 -8.80 5.09 7.34
CA ASP A 85 -8.58 5.82 8.59
C ASP A 85 -7.12 6.21 8.78
N ILE A 86 -6.18 5.33 8.42
CA ILE A 86 -4.74 5.66 8.44
C ILE A 86 -4.45 6.72 7.36
N ASN A 87 -5.00 6.58 6.14
CA ASN A 87 -4.79 7.51 5.03
C ASN A 87 -5.42 8.89 5.23
N ASN A 88 -6.43 9.00 6.10
CA ASN A 88 -6.99 10.28 6.54
C ASN A 88 -6.02 11.08 7.44
N LYS A 89 -5.04 10.41 8.05
CA LYS A 89 -4.03 11.03 8.92
C LYS A 89 -2.67 11.15 8.24
N ILE A 90 -2.32 10.19 7.41
CA ILE A 90 -1.07 10.14 6.66
C ILE A 90 -1.44 10.15 5.18
N LEU A 91 -1.26 11.30 4.54
CA LEU A 91 -1.63 11.47 3.14
C LEU A 91 -0.83 10.55 2.22
N ALA A 92 -1.46 10.17 1.11
CA ALA A 92 -0.86 9.40 0.02
C ALA A 92 -0.28 8.04 0.47
N LEU A 93 -1.04 7.32 1.31
CA LEU A 93 -0.76 5.92 1.59
C LEU A 93 -1.16 5.00 0.44
N GLU A 94 -0.31 4.01 0.20
CA GLU A 94 -0.45 2.94 -0.77
C GLU A 94 -0.26 1.60 -0.07
N LEU A 95 -1.23 0.70 -0.22
CA LEU A 95 -1.13 -0.70 0.20
C LEU A 95 -0.91 -1.57 -1.04
N THR A 96 0.15 -2.37 -1.04
CA THR A 96 0.54 -3.20 -2.19
C THR A 96 0.85 -4.63 -1.79
N THR A 97 0.49 -5.58 -2.66
CA THR A 97 1.08 -6.93 -2.68
C THR A 97 2.01 -7.08 -3.86
N ARG A 98 3.13 -7.77 -3.63
CA ARG A 98 4.13 -8.09 -4.65
C ARG A 98 4.50 -9.55 -4.55
N CYS A 99 4.48 -10.25 -5.67
CA CYS A 99 4.90 -11.64 -5.75
C CYS A 99 6.39 -11.68 -6.13
N GLU A 100 7.17 -12.57 -5.53
CA GLU A 100 8.62 -12.72 -5.79
C GLU A 100 9.39 -11.38 -5.83
N SER A 101 9.16 -10.53 -4.82
CA SER A 101 9.53 -9.12 -4.89
C SER A 101 11.05 -8.89 -4.91
N MET A 102 11.50 -7.98 -5.79
CA MET A 102 12.80 -7.31 -5.69
C MET A 102 12.76 -6.25 -4.57
N SER A 103 12.67 -6.70 -3.33
CA SER A 103 12.57 -5.83 -2.17
C SER A 103 13.90 -5.13 -1.87
N ILE A 104 13.81 -3.90 -1.36
CA ILE A 104 14.96 -3.19 -0.79
C ILE A 104 15.44 -3.79 0.54
N VAL A 105 14.54 -4.49 1.23
CA VAL A 105 14.87 -5.26 2.44
C VAL A 105 15.43 -6.61 1.97
N PRO A 106 16.74 -6.88 2.15
CA PRO A 106 17.37 -8.09 1.60
C PRO A 106 16.68 -9.39 2.04
N GLU A 107 16.17 -9.45 3.27
CA GLU A 107 15.45 -10.60 3.84
C GLU A 107 14.10 -10.88 3.16
N LEU A 108 13.58 -9.89 2.43
CA LEU A 108 12.34 -10.00 1.67
C LEU A 108 12.59 -10.20 0.17
N HIS A 109 13.84 -10.28 -0.28
CA HIS A 109 14.18 -10.47 -1.69
C HIS A 109 13.73 -11.85 -2.19
N GLY A 110 13.04 -11.88 -3.33
CA GLY A 110 12.47 -13.10 -3.90
C GLY A 110 11.37 -13.71 -3.02
N LYS A 111 10.77 -12.92 -2.13
CA LYS A 111 9.64 -13.32 -1.28
C LYS A 111 8.39 -12.56 -1.68
N ASP A 112 7.26 -13.22 -1.46
CA ASP A 112 5.95 -12.60 -1.51
C ASP A 112 5.80 -11.65 -0.32
N LEU A 113 5.37 -10.43 -0.59
CA LEU A 113 5.21 -9.42 0.44
C LEU A 113 3.94 -8.59 0.28
N ILE A 114 3.53 -8.03 1.40
CA ILE A 114 2.61 -6.91 1.48
C ILE A 114 3.35 -5.71 2.04
N ALA A 115 3.11 -4.53 1.47
CA ALA A 115 3.73 -3.28 1.89
C ALA A 115 2.72 -2.16 2.00
N LEU A 116 2.81 -1.39 3.08
CA LEU A 116 2.13 -0.12 3.26
C LEU A 116 3.17 0.98 3.13
N LYS A 117 3.04 1.87 2.14
CA LYS A 117 4.03 2.92 1.84
C LYS A 117 3.37 4.29 1.77
N THR A 118 4.08 5.31 2.22
CA THR A 118 3.77 6.71 1.96
C THR A 118 4.49 7.19 0.68
N ASN A 119 4.29 8.44 0.28
CA ASN A 119 5.05 9.12 -0.77
C ASN A 119 6.09 10.12 -0.23
N ALA A 120 6.33 10.14 1.09
CA ALA A 120 7.27 11.01 1.77
C ALA A 120 7.67 10.43 3.14
N TRP A 121 8.75 10.93 3.76
CA TRP A 121 9.07 10.58 5.14
C TRP A 121 8.03 11.15 6.12
N ILE A 122 7.73 10.38 7.16
CA ILE A 122 6.92 10.86 8.29
C ILE A 122 7.89 11.43 9.31
N LEU A 123 7.96 12.76 9.41
CA LEU A 123 8.91 13.46 10.27
C LEU A 123 8.35 13.72 11.68
N GLU A 124 7.04 13.81 11.81
CA GLU A 124 6.37 14.01 13.10
C GLU A 124 6.31 12.69 13.87
N ASN A 125 6.88 12.67 15.07
CA ASN A 125 7.03 11.45 15.86
C ASN A 125 5.68 10.79 16.18
N ASP A 126 4.66 11.57 16.54
CA ASP A 126 3.34 11.02 16.89
C ASP A 126 2.65 10.39 15.68
N LEU A 127 2.80 11.00 14.50
CA LEU A 127 2.31 10.43 13.25
C LEU A 127 3.09 9.17 12.87
N LEU A 128 4.40 9.14 13.10
CA LEU A 128 5.23 7.97 12.83
C LEU A 128 4.85 6.80 13.74
N MET A 129 4.67 7.06 15.04
CA MET A 129 4.23 6.03 15.99
C MET A 129 2.84 5.50 15.61
N MET A 130 1.91 6.39 15.27
CA MET A 130 0.59 6.00 14.79
C MET A 130 0.65 5.18 13.50
N PHE A 131 1.53 5.55 12.55
CA PHE A 131 1.77 4.79 11.33
C PHE A 131 2.26 3.38 11.62
N ILE A 132 3.28 3.27 12.50
CA ILE A 132 3.88 1.99 12.88
C ILE A 132 2.83 1.12 13.55
N GLU A 133 2.09 1.62 14.54
CA GLU A 133 1.11 0.84 15.30
C GLU A 133 -0.07 0.41 14.43
N LYS A 134 -0.76 1.37 13.81
CA LYS A 134 -1.97 1.06 13.02
C LYS A 134 -1.64 0.34 11.73
N GLY A 135 -0.54 0.72 11.08
CA GLY A 135 -0.06 0.06 9.86
C GLY A 135 0.37 -1.38 10.14
N SER A 136 1.10 -1.63 11.23
CA SER A 136 1.48 -2.99 11.62
C SER A 136 0.27 -3.87 11.86
N HIS A 137 -0.71 -3.36 12.63
CA HIS A 137 -1.94 -4.06 12.91
C HIS A 137 -2.77 -4.34 11.64
N LEU A 138 -2.83 -3.39 10.69
CA LEU A 138 -3.46 -3.59 9.38
C LEU A 138 -2.78 -4.75 8.61
N LEU A 139 -1.45 -4.73 8.55
CA LEU A 139 -0.67 -5.76 7.84
C LEU A 139 -0.73 -7.13 8.54
N GLU A 140 -0.88 -7.18 9.86
CA GLU A 140 -1.03 -8.42 10.62
C GLU A 140 -2.31 -9.17 10.27
N LYS A 141 -3.43 -8.46 10.14
CA LYS A 141 -4.73 -9.02 9.76
C LYS A 141 -4.81 -9.44 8.30
N THR A 142 -4.02 -8.78 7.46
CA THR A 142 -4.02 -9.02 6.02
C THR A 142 -3.16 -10.25 5.69
N LYS A 143 -3.69 -11.16 4.86
CA LYS A 143 -3.12 -12.48 4.56
C LYS A 143 -3.07 -12.79 3.08
#